data_AF-W9QU28-F1
#
_entry.id   AF-W9QU28-F1
#
_cell.length_a   1.000
_cell.length_b   1.000
_cell.length_c   1.000
_cell.angle_alpha   90.00
_cell.angle_beta   90.00
_cell.angle_gamma   90.00
#
_symmetry.space_group_name_H-M   'P 1'
#
loop_
_entity.id
_entity.type
_entity.pdbx_description
1 polymer ?
#
loop_
_entity_poly.entity_id
_entity_poly.type
_entity_poly.pdbx_seq_one_letter_code
_entity_poly.pdbx_strand_id
1 'polypeptide(L)'
;MARLGISLLLSTLVVLIMAANVAKSTNTISRSVNTKSSTPTNFIRASCKTTSYPALCVQCLSAFAKQIRRSERQLAQTALTVSLSRARSASHLVSKMTRVRGIKPREYQAVKDCIENMGDTVNTLSHSVRELGQVGQQDFVWHMSNVQTWVSAALTDENTCLDGFSGRFMDGNVKAAIRRRVVNVAQVTSNALALVNRFASKHRPNSMPAHHERP
;
A
#
# COMPACT_ATOMS: atom_id res chain seq x y z
N MET A 1 38.65 -71.74 -22.32
CA MET A 1 37.43 -71.00 -22.76
C MET A 1 36.37 -70.87 -21.66
N ALA A 2 36.14 -71.87 -20.80
CA ALA A 2 35.14 -71.79 -19.72
C ALA A 2 35.35 -70.64 -18.69
N ARG A 3 36.60 -70.26 -18.39
CA ARG A 3 36.90 -69.18 -17.41
C ARG A 3 36.52 -67.77 -17.89
N LEU A 4 36.58 -67.49 -19.20
CA LEU A 4 36.12 -66.19 -19.73
C LEU A 4 34.59 -66.08 -19.74
N GLY A 5 33.88 -67.18 -20.00
CA GLY A 5 32.41 -67.21 -20.02
C GLY A 5 31.79 -66.92 -18.65
N ILE A 6 32.38 -67.43 -17.57
CA ILE A 6 31.93 -67.19 -16.20
C ILE A 6 32.14 -65.71 -15.81
N SER A 7 33.26 -65.12 -16.22
CA SER A 7 33.55 -63.70 -15.94
C SER A 7 32.59 -62.75 -16.67
N LEU A 8 32.21 -63.08 -17.91
CA LEU A 8 31.20 -62.34 -18.68
C LEU A 8 29.80 -62.44 -18.05
N LEU A 9 29.39 -63.65 -17.61
CA LEU A 9 28.09 -63.87 -16.96
C LEU A 9 27.99 -63.17 -15.58
N LEU A 10 29.07 -63.14 -14.82
CA LEU A 10 29.11 -62.40 -13.55
C LEU A 10 29.04 -60.88 -13.78
N SER A 11 29.72 -60.39 -14.82
CA SER A 11 29.71 -58.95 -15.14
C SER A 11 28.33 -58.46 -15.60
N THR A 12 27.60 -59.25 -16.40
CA THR A 12 26.24 -58.88 -16.84
C THR A 12 25.21 -58.97 -15.72
N LEU A 13 25.34 -59.94 -14.81
CA LEU A 13 24.48 -60.07 -13.64
C LEU A 13 24.64 -58.87 -12.68
N VAL A 14 25.88 -58.40 -12.46
CA VAL A 14 26.16 -57.22 -11.62
C VAL A 14 25.56 -55.95 -12.23
N VAL A 15 25.64 -55.75 -13.55
CA VAL A 15 25.06 -54.57 -14.22
C VAL A 15 23.52 -54.55 -14.11
N LEU A 16 22.86 -55.70 -14.22
CA LEU A 16 21.40 -55.82 -14.04
C LEU A 16 20.95 -55.51 -12.60
N ILE A 17 21.72 -55.94 -11.59
CA ILE A 17 21.44 -55.64 -10.18
C ILE A 17 21.59 -54.14 -9.90
N MET A 18 22.59 -53.48 -10.49
CA MET A 18 22.77 -52.04 -10.33
C MET A 18 21.65 -51.23 -11.01
N ALA A 19 21.18 -51.65 -12.19
CA ALA A 19 20.08 -50.99 -12.89
C ALA A 19 18.73 -51.11 -12.13
N ALA A 20 18.46 -52.23 -11.47
CA ALA A 20 17.25 -52.44 -10.68
C ALA A 20 17.18 -51.55 -9.41
N ASN A 21 18.33 -51.08 -8.91
CA ASN A 21 18.41 -50.22 -7.72
C ASN A 21 18.25 -48.72 -8.02
N VAL A 22 18.42 -48.28 -9.27
CA VAL A 22 18.22 -46.88 -9.67
C VAL A 22 16.74 -46.51 -9.75
N ALA A 23 15.84 -47.47 -9.92
CA ALA A 23 14.39 -47.24 -10.07
C ALA A 23 13.61 -47.06 -8.74
N LYS A 24 14.26 -47.13 -7.57
CA LYS A 24 13.57 -47.12 -6.25
C LYS A 24 14.02 -46.03 -5.28
N SER A 25 14.52 -44.91 -5.79
CA SER A 25 14.81 -43.75 -4.93
C SER A 25 14.34 -42.43 -5.54
N THR A 26 13.03 -42.31 -5.71
CA THR A 26 12.41 -40.99 -5.64
C THR A 26 12.16 -40.71 -4.16
N ASN A 27 13.14 -40.12 -3.48
CA ASN A 27 12.88 -39.38 -2.25
C ASN A 27 11.96 -38.22 -2.63
N THR A 28 10.65 -38.45 -2.52
CA THR A 28 9.68 -37.37 -2.38
C THR A 28 10.03 -36.66 -1.08
N ILE A 29 10.91 -35.65 -1.20
CA ILE A 29 10.94 -34.56 -0.23
C ILE A 29 9.56 -33.94 -0.35
N SER A 30 8.62 -34.43 0.46
CA SER A 30 7.46 -33.65 0.86
C SER A 30 8.05 -32.40 1.49
N ARG A 31 8.26 -31.39 0.63
CA ARG A 31 8.44 -30.02 1.04
C ARG A 31 7.14 -29.72 1.74
N SER A 32 7.11 -29.96 3.05
CA SER A 32 6.15 -29.35 3.93
C SER A 32 6.28 -27.88 3.58
N VAL A 33 5.36 -27.40 2.75
CA VAL A 33 5.08 -25.99 2.63
C VAL A 33 4.56 -25.68 4.01
N ASN A 34 5.49 -25.43 4.91
CA ASN A 34 5.23 -24.84 6.18
C ASN A 34 4.67 -23.49 5.75
N THR A 35 3.36 -23.42 5.60
CA THR A 35 2.59 -22.20 5.45
C THR A 35 2.75 -21.50 6.78
N LYS A 36 3.99 -21.02 7.04
CA LYS A 36 4.34 -20.18 8.17
C LYS A 36 3.31 -19.08 8.09
N SER A 37 2.31 -19.11 8.98
CA SER A 37 1.22 -18.14 8.90
C SER A 37 1.91 -16.78 8.88
N SER A 38 1.76 -16.04 7.78
CA SER A 38 2.66 -14.92 7.48
C SER A 38 2.49 -13.87 8.55
N THR A 39 3.47 -13.58 9.41
CA THR A 39 3.26 -12.63 10.53
C THR A 39 2.56 -11.34 10.08
N PRO A 40 1.77 -10.63 10.93
CA PRO A 40 1.12 -9.38 10.54
C PRO A 40 2.06 -8.39 9.83
N THR A 41 3.32 -8.31 10.27
CA THR A 41 4.37 -7.53 9.61
C THR A 41 4.73 -8.04 8.21
N ASN A 42 4.80 -9.36 7.99
CA ASN A 42 4.99 -9.94 6.65
C ASN A 42 3.79 -9.68 5.73
N PHE A 43 2.56 -9.70 6.27
CA PHE A 43 1.35 -9.31 5.54
C PHE A 43 1.38 -7.84 5.11
N ILE A 44 1.78 -6.93 5.99
CA ILE A 44 1.99 -5.51 5.67
C ILE A 44 3.05 -5.38 4.57
N ARG A 45 4.22 -6.02 4.75
CA ARG A 45 5.31 -5.98 3.77
C ARG A 45 4.85 -6.46 2.39
N ALA A 46 4.11 -7.57 2.33
CA ALA A 46 3.59 -8.10 1.07
C ALA A 46 2.58 -7.14 0.43
N SER A 47 1.69 -6.53 1.23
CA SER A 47 0.67 -5.61 0.72
C SER A 47 1.24 -4.29 0.24
N CYS A 48 2.32 -3.79 0.87
CA CYS A 48 3.01 -2.57 0.47
C CYS A 48 3.85 -2.71 -0.81
N LYS A 49 4.12 -3.93 -1.30
CA LYS A 49 4.99 -4.13 -2.48
C LYS A 49 4.49 -3.45 -3.75
N THR A 50 3.17 -3.33 -3.90
CA THR A 50 2.54 -2.80 -5.11
C THR A 50 2.14 -1.33 -4.98
N THR A 51 2.54 -0.65 -3.90
CA THR A 51 2.27 0.78 -3.74
C THR A 51 3.40 1.61 -4.33
N SER A 52 3.13 2.89 -4.63
CA SER A 52 4.14 3.79 -5.24
C SER A 52 5.34 4.07 -4.33
N TYR A 53 5.16 3.98 -3.00
CA TYR A 53 6.22 4.19 -2.02
C TYR A 53 6.30 3.02 -1.01
N PRO A 54 6.79 1.83 -1.41
CA PRO A 54 6.73 0.62 -0.60
C PRO A 54 7.46 0.73 0.75
N ALA A 55 8.65 1.32 0.76
CA ALA A 55 9.44 1.48 1.99
C ALA A 55 8.71 2.35 3.01
N LEU A 56 8.15 3.49 2.56
CA LEU A 56 7.36 4.39 3.39
C LEU A 56 6.08 3.72 3.89
N CYS A 57 5.38 2.96 3.03
CA CYS A 57 4.19 2.19 3.40
C CYS A 57 4.51 1.23 4.56
N VAL A 58 5.59 0.44 4.45
CA VAL A 58 6.01 -0.49 5.50
C VAL A 58 6.38 0.25 6.78
N GLN A 59 7.16 1.33 6.66
CA GLN A 59 7.60 2.14 7.80
C GLN A 59 6.39 2.71 8.57
N CYS A 60 5.40 3.25 7.86
CA CYS A 60 4.22 3.86 8.45
C CYS A 60 3.28 2.85 9.11
N LEU A 61 3.17 1.63 8.57
CA LEU A 61 2.14 0.68 8.99
C LEU A 61 2.65 -0.40 9.96
N SER A 62 3.96 -0.67 10.01
CA SER A 62 4.51 -1.76 10.83
C SER A 62 4.24 -1.59 12.34
N ALA A 63 4.17 -0.36 12.85
CA ALA A 63 3.82 -0.09 14.24
C ALA A 63 2.38 -0.52 14.58
N PHE A 64 1.51 -0.62 13.58
CA PHE A 64 0.10 -1.00 13.72
C PHE A 64 -0.14 -2.48 13.41
N ALA A 65 0.91 -3.29 13.29
CA ALA A 65 0.81 -4.71 12.91
C ALA A 65 -0.16 -5.51 13.79
N LYS A 66 -0.23 -5.23 15.10
CA LYS A 66 -1.17 -5.89 16.02
C LYS A 66 -2.63 -5.53 15.72
N GLN A 67 -2.90 -4.27 15.34
CA GLN A 67 -4.24 -3.80 14.96
C GLN A 67 -4.65 -4.32 13.57
N ILE A 68 -3.75 -4.20 12.59
CA ILE A 68 -3.98 -4.64 11.21
C ILE A 68 -4.20 -6.15 11.12
N ARG A 69 -3.45 -6.92 11.93
CA ARG A 69 -3.38 -8.39 11.86
C ARG A 69 -3.09 -8.81 10.42
N ARG A 70 -4.08 -9.42 9.74
CA ARG A 70 -4.01 -9.83 8.33
C ARG A 70 -5.26 -9.39 7.56
N SER A 71 -5.93 -8.34 8.04
CA SER A 71 -7.17 -7.85 7.43
C SER A 71 -6.84 -6.75 6.44
N GLU A 72 -7.27 -6.92 5.18
CA GLU A 72 -7.11 -5.90 4.14
C GLU A 72 -7.93 -4.65 4.45
N ARG A 73 -9.11 -4.83 5.05
CA ARG A 73 -9.93 -3.71 5.54
C ARG A 73 -9.20 -2.91 6.61
N GLN A 74 -8.69 -3.58 7.65
CA GLN A 74 -7.95 -2.89 8.71
C GLN A 74 -6.68 -2.25 8.17
N LEU A 75 -5.99 -2.90 7.22
CA LEU A 75 -4.83 -2.32 6.56
C LEU A 75 -5.18 -1.01 5.83
N ALA A 76 -6.24 -1.00 5.02
CA ALA A 76 -6.69 0.20 4.31
C ALA A 76 -7.15 1.29 5.29
N GLN A 77 -7.92 0.93 6.32
CA GLN A 77 -8.42 1.88 7.32
C GLN A 77 -7.29 2.49 8.16
N THR A 78 -6.30 1.68 8.56
CA THR A 78 -5.09 2.19 9.23
C THR A 78 -4.30 3.10 8.30
N ALA A 79 -4.15 2.75 7.02
CA ALA A 79 -3.44 3.60 6.06
C ALA A 79 -4.11 4.99 5.92
N LEU A 80 -5.44 5.04 5.77
CA LEU A 80 -6.19 6.30 5.75
C LEU A 80 -6.04 7.09 7.03
N THR A 81 -6.07 6.42 8.19
CA THR A 81 -5.92 7.07 9.49
C THR A 81 -4.52 7.67 9.66
N VAL A 82 -3.48 6.98 9.19
CA VAL A 82 -2.11 7.51 9.18
C VAL A 82 -1.99 8.69 8.22
N SER A 83 -2.56 8.62 7.01
CA SER A 83 -2.61 9.75 6.07
C SER A 83 -3.29 10.97 6.70
N LEU A 84 -4.46 10.79 7.32
CA LEU A 84 -5.18 11.86 8.00
C LEU A 84 -4.36 12.50 9.13
N SER A 85 -3.66 11.69 9.92
CA SER A 85 -2.76 12.19 10.98
C SER A 85 -1.63 13.04 10.40
N ARG A 86 -1.01 12.58 9.30
CA ARG A 86 0.04 13.33 8.58
C ARG A 86 -0.49 14.63 8.00
N ALA A 87 -1.67 14.60 7.37
CA ALA A 87 -2.34 15.76 6.80
C ALA A 87 -2.64 16.82 7.87
N ARG A 88 -3.19 16.43 9.03
CA ARG A 88 -3.44 17.35 10.16
C ARG A 88 -2.15 18.01 10.66
N SER A 89 -1.10 17.21 10.82
CA SER A 89 0.21 17.74 11.25
C SER A 89 0.80 18.72 10.23
N ALA A 90 0.70 18.41 8.94
CA ALA A 90 1.15 19.28 7.87
C ALA A 90 0.31 20.55 7.77
N SER A 91 -1.02 20.47 7.83
CA SER A 91 -1.93 21.62 7.85
C SER A 91 -1.59 22.61 8.98
N HIS A 92 -1.32 22.10 10.19
CA HIS A 92 -0.86 22.95 11.31
C HIS A 92 0.49 23.61 11.07
N LEU A 93 1.40 22.95 10.36
CA LEU A 93 2.68 23.55 10.00
C LEU A 93 2.49 24.63 8.94
N VAL A 94 1.70 24.35 7.90
CA VAL A 94 1.40 25.30 6.81
C VAL A 94 0.73 26.55 7.37
N SER A 95 -0.23 26.42 8.28
CA SER A 95 -0.92 27.58 8.88
C SER A 95 0.03 28.54 9.60
N LYS A 96 1.11 28.02 10.20
CA LYS A 96 2.15 28.81 10.87
C LYS A 96 3.09 29.51 9.90
N MET A 97 3.17 29.10 8.64
CA MET A 97 4.08 29.71 7.66
C MET A 97 3.71 31.15 7.33
N THR A 98 2.44 31.54 7.51
CA THR A 98 1.97 32.93 7.38
C THR A 98 2.67 33.90 8.34
N ARG A 99 3.26 33.39 9.42
CA ARG A 99 3.91 34.19 10.48
C ARG A 99 5.43 34.26 10.34
N VAL A 100 6.00 33.71 9.27
CA VAL A 100 7.45 33.75 9.04
C VAL A 100 7.89 35.19 8.80
N ARG A 101 8.87 35.65 9.58
CA ARG A 101 9.43 37.00 9.42
C ARG A 101 10.06 37.13 8.03
N GLY A 102 9.69 38.19 7.30
CA GLY A 102 10.19 38.45 5.97
C GLY A 102 9.56 37.59 4.87
N ILE A 103 8.41 36.97 5.12
CA ILE A 103 7.64 36.28 4.08
C ILE A 103 7.32 37.24 2.93
N LYS A 104 7.59 36.81 1.69
CA LYS A 104 7.28 37.61 0.51
C LYS A 104 5.76 37.62 0.29
N PRO A 105 5.15 38.70 -0.25
CA PRO A 105 3.71 38.75 -0.52
C PRO A 105 3.20 37.57 -1.36
N ARG A 106 3.98 37.13 -2.36
CA ARG A 106 3.64 35.97 -3.19
C ARG A 106 3.72 34.64 -2.43
N GLU A 107 4.72 34.47 -1.56
CA GLU A 107 4.80 33.30 -0.68
C GLU A 107 3.61 33.27 0.28
N TYR A 108 3.23 34.43 0.83
CA TYR A 108 2.07 34.55 1.71
C TYR A 108 0.78 34.09 1.02
N GLN A 109 0.54 34.52 -0.23
CA GLN A 109 -0.62 34.07 -0.99
C GLN A 109 -0.57 32.55 -1.25
N ALA A 110 0.57 32.02 -1.70
CA ALA A 110 0.71 30.57 -1.92
C ALA A 110 0.52 29.77 -0.62
N VAL A 111 0.93 30.31 0.54
CA VAL A 111 0.66 29.70 1.84
C VAL A 111 -0.85 29.69 2.13
N LYS A 112 -1.56 30.79 1.84
CA LYS A 112 -3.02 30.87 2.03
C LYS A 112 -3.76 29.83 1.19
N ASP A 113 -3.41 29.71 -0.09
CA ASP A 113 -4.00 28.71 -0.98
C ASP A 113 -3.66 27.29 -0.48
N CYS A 114 -2.43 27.05 -0.02
CA CYS A 114 -2.06 25.76 0.56
C CYS A 114 -2.78 25.46 1.88
N ILE A 115 -3.14 26.47 2.71
CA ILE A 115 -3.95 26.25 3.92
C ILE A 115 -5.32 25.69 3.55
N GLU A 116 -5.94 26.24 2.49
CA GLU A 116 -7.24 25.79 1.99
C GLU A 116 -7.14 24.34 1.48
N ASN A 117 -6.20 24.07 0.57
CA ASN A 117 -5.98 22.72 0.03
C ASN A 117 -5.69 21.68 1.13
N MET A 118 -4.84 22.03 2.12
CA MET A 118 -4.56 21.11 3.23
C MET A 118 -5.74 20.95 4.19
N GLY A 119 -6.62 21.95 4.28
CA GLY A 119 -7.89 21.84 4.99
C GLY A 119 -8.83 20.83 4.31
N ASP A 120 -8.96 20.93 2.99
CA ASP A 120 -9.78 20.01 2.19
C ASP A 120 -9.23 18.59 2.19
N THR A 121 -7.90 18.44 2.12
CA THR A 121 -7.20 17.18 2.35
C THR A 121 -7.60 16.53 3.67
N VAL A 122 -7.62 17.28 4.77
CA VAL A 122 -8.01 16.76 6.10
C VAL A 122 -9.48 16.35 6.13
N ASN A 123 -10.36 17.13 5.50
CA ASN A 123 -11.80 16.85 5.46
C ASN A 123 -12.11 15.59 4.66
N THR A 124 -11.59 15.49 3.43
CA THR A 124 -11.80 14.35 2.53
C THR A 124 -11.19 13.05 3.08
N LEU A 125 -10.00 13.10 3.68
CA LEU A 125 -9.43 11.95 4.39
C LEU A 125 -10.28 11.55 5.61
N SER A 126 -10.84 12.52 6.34
CA SER A 126 -11.73 12.24 7.47
C SER A 126 -13.03 11.55 7.02
N HIS A 127 -13.62 11.97 5.89
CA HIS A 127 -14.77 11.28 5.28
C HIS A 127 -14.40 9.86 4.85
N SER A 128 -13.26 9.70 4.19
CA SER A 128 -12.74 8.40 3.75
C SER A 128 -12.60 7.40 4.89
N VAL A 129 -12.05 7.83 6.03
CA VAL A 129 -11.92 6.98 7.24
C VAL A 129 -13.28 6.56 7.78
N ARG A 130 -14.25 7.47 7.83
CA ARG A 130 -15.60 7.22 8.36
C ARG A 130 -16.36 6.24 7.48
N GLU A 131 -16.36 6.50 6.18
CA GLU A 131 -17.06 5.71 5.17
C GLU A 131 -16.52 4.29 5.07
N LEU A 132 -15.19 4.11 5.02
CA LEU A 132 -14.59 2.77 5.04
C LEU A 132 -14.92 2.01 6.33
N GLY A 133 -15.15 2.73 7.43
CA GLY A 133 -15.64 2.16 8.69
C GLY A 133 -17.07 1.60 8.60
N GLN A 134 -17.90 2.15 7.70
CA GLN A 134 -19.30 1.78 7.50
C GLN A 134 -19.51 0.72 6.42
N VAL A 135 -18.54 0.51 5.51
CA VAL A 135 -18.63 -0.45 4.40
C VAL A 135 -19.16 -1.81 4.87
N GLY A 136 -20.34 -2.21 4.39
CA GLY A 136 -20.91 -3.54 4.61
C GLY A 136 -20.76 -4.43 3.38
N GLN A 137 -21.52 -5.52 3.34
CA GLN A 137 -21.76 -6.24 2.07
C GLN A 137 -22.75 -5.47 1.19
N GLN A 138 -23.76 -4.84 1.81
CA GLN A 138 -24.70 -3.96 1.13
C GLN A 138 -24.00 -2.67 0.71
N ASP A 139 -24.31 -2.21 -0.51
CA ASP A 139 -23.79 -0.97 -1.11
C ASP A 139 -22.26 -0.85 -1.10
N PHE A 140 -21.55 -1.97 -1.05
CA PHE A 140 -20.09 -2.03 -1.00
C PHE A 140 -19.46 -1.19 -2.12
N VAL A 141 -19.97 -1.32 -3.35
CA VAL A 141 -19.45 -0.61 -4.52
C VAL A 141 -19.60 0.91 -4.36
N TRP A 142 -20.74 1.37 -3.85
CA TRP A 142 -21.03 2.78 -3.65
C TRP A 142 -20.16 3.39 -2.55
N HIS A 143 -20.08 2.72 -1.39
CA HIS A 143 -19.22 3.18 -0.30
C HIS A 143 -17.74 3.19 -0.73
N MET A 144 -17.28 2.17 -1.44
CA MET A 144 -15.90 2.13 -1.91
C MET A 144 -15.61 3.20 -2.98
N SER A 145 -16.56 3.52 -3.87
CA SER A 145 -16.35 4.60 -4.84
C SER A 145 -16.24 5.97 -4.15
N ASN A 146 -17.00 6.21 -3.08
CA ASN A 146 -16.87 7.41 -2.25
C ASN A 146 -15.48 7.50 -1.61
N VAL A 147 -15.03 6.43 -0.95
CA VAL A 147 -13.69 6.38 -0.34
C VAL A 147 -12.61 6.65 -1.38
N GLN A 148 -12.66 5.99 -2.54
CA GLN A 148 -11.68 6.19 -3.61
C GLN A 148 -11.67 7.63 -4.14
N THR A 149 -12.85 8.23 -4.31
CA THR A 149 -13.01 9.61 -4.78
C THR A 149 -12.39 10.58 -3.79
N TRP A 150 -12.73 10.49 -2.50
CA TRP A 150 -12.22 11.43 -1.50
C TRP A 150 -10.72 11.29 -1.24
N VAL A 151 -10.16 10.08 -1.26
CA VAL A 151 -8.70 9.91 -1.11
C VAL A 151 -7.96 10.43 -2.34
N SER A 152 -8.54 10.30 -3.53
CA SER A 152 -7.97 10.86 -4.75
C SER A 152 -8.04 12.39 -4.74
N ALA A 153 -9.14 12.96 -4.26
CA ALA A 153 -9.29 14.41 -4.05
C ALA A 153 -8.23 14.94 -3.08
N ALA A 154 -8.04 14.28 -1.94
CA ALA A 154 -6.98 14.63 -0.98
C ALA A 154 -5.59 14.67 -1.63
N LEU A 155 -5.27 13.68 -2.48
CA LEU A 155 -3.99 13.64 -3.19
C LEU A 155 -3.85 14.77 -4.22
N THR A 156 -4.94 15.14 -4.89
CA THR A 156 -4.98 16.31 -5.79
C THR A 156 -4.73 17.59 -5.02
N ASP A 157 -5.41 17.82 -3.89
CA ASP A 157 -5.25 19.02 -3.07
C ASP A 157 -3.82 19.16 -2.53
N GLU A 158 -3.24 18.05 -2.05
CA GLU A 158 -1.84 17.99 -1.64
C GLU A 158 -0.88 18.42 -2.77
N ASN A 159 -1.11 17.94 -4.00
CA ASN A 159 -0.32 18.33 -5.17
C ASN A 159 -0.55 19.79 -5.56
N THR A 160 -1.79 20.27 -5.54
CA THR A 160 -2.13 21.68 -5.84
C THR A 160 -1.44 22.62 -4.84
N CYS A 161 -1.38 22.26 -3.55
CA CYS A 161 -0.58 23.02 -2.58
C CYS A 161 0.89 23.09 -3.02
N LEU A 162 1.49 21.97 -3.44
CA LEU A 162 2.89 21.93 -3.87
C LEU A 162 3.14 22.78 -5.13
N ASP A 163 2.21 22.75 -6.08
CA ASP A 163 2.28 23.49 -7.35
C ASP A 163 2.24 25.01 -7.13
N GLY A 164 1.53 25.48 -6.09
CA GLY A 164 1.55 26.89 -5.67
C GLY A 164 2.94 27.43 -5.29
N PHE A 165 3.90 26.53 -5.01
CA PHE A 165 5.30 26.89 -4.73
C PHE A 165 6.27 26.50 -5.87
N SER A 166 5.76 26.17 -7.05
CA SER A 166 6.60 25.85 -8.20
C SER A 166 7.44 27.06 -8.68
N GLY A 167 8.55 26.78 -9.37
CA GLY A 167 9.45 27.81 -9.91
C GLY A 167 10.49 28.36 -8.91
N ARG A 168 11.56 28.94 -9.47
CA ARG A 168 12.71 29.46 -8.70
C ARG A 168 12.40 30.74 -7.90
N PHE A 169 11.41 31.51 -8.35
CA PHE A 169 10.99 32.74 -7.65
C PHE A 169 10.35 32.45 -6.27
N MET A 170 9.90 31.21 -6.05
CA MET A 170 9.38 30.72 -4.77
C MET A 170 10.47 30.08 -3.88
N ASP A 171 11.74 30.07 -4.31
CA ASP A 171 12.80 29.46 -3.51
C ASP A 171 13.03 30.24 -2.21
N GLY A 172 13.07 29.49 -1.11
CA GLY A 172 13.15 30.03 0.23
C GLY A 172 12.75 29.03 1.30
N ASN A 173 12.87 29.45 2.55
CA ASN A 173 12.60 28.60 3.71
C ASN A 173 11.14 28.16 3.80
N VAL A 174 10.19 29.02 3.38
CA VAL A 174 8.75 28.72 3.38
C VAL A 174 8.45 27.54 2.46
N LYS A 175 8.85 27.62 1.19
CA LYS A 175 8.71 26.53 0.21
C LYS A 175 9.37 25.25 0.69
N ALA A 176 10.60 25.32 1.21
CA ALA A 176 11.34 24.15 1.68
C ALA A 176 10.62 23.44 2.85
N ALA A 177 10.08 24.21 3.80
CA ALA A 177 9.35 23.68 4.94
C ALA A 177 8.02 23.01 4.52
N ILE A 178 7.24 23.69 3.68
CA ILE A 178 5.95 23.18 3.18
C ILE A 178 6.17 21.94 2.33
N ARG A 179 7.04 22.01 1.32
CA ARG A 179 7.30 20.89 0.40
C ARG A 179 7.71 19.63 1.15
N ARG A 180 8.60 19.74 2.15
CA ARG A 180 9.02 18.58 2.95
C ARG A 180 7.85 17.87 3.62
N ARG A 181 6.88 18.63 4.15
CA ARG A 181 5.73 18.06 4.86
C ARG A 181 4.68 17.56 3.89
N VAL A 182 4.28 18.37 2.92
CA VAL A 182 3.18 18.06 2.01
C VAL A 182 3.53 16.93 1.06
N VAL A 183 4.78 16.85 0.56
CA VAL A 183 5.23 15.67 -0.20
C VAL A 183 5.12 14.40 0.65
N ASN A 184 5.48 14.46 1.94
CA ASN A 184 5.32 13.29 2.80
C ASN A 184 3.85 12.88 2.95
N VAL A 185 2.93 13.85 3.07
CA VAL A 185 1.49 13.55 3.08
C VAL A 185 1.08 12.87 1.77
N ALA A 186 1.40 13.47 0.62
CA ALA A 186 1.11 12.93 -0.71
C ALA A 186 1.60 11.50 -0.91
N GLN A 187 2.80 11.19 -0.44
CA GLN A 187 3.35 9.83 -0.54
C GLN A 187 2.58 8.82 0.33
N VAL A 188 2.18 9.21 1.55
CA VAL A 188 1.39 8.34 2.43
C VAL A 188 -0.05 8.21 1.92
N THR A 189 -0.68 9.29 1.47
CA THR A 189 -2.01 9.30 0.84
C THR A 189 -2.04 8.43 -0.41
N SER A 190 -1.04 8.54 -1.29
CA SER A 190 -0.88 7.68 -2.47
C SER A 190 -0.79 6.19 -2.10
N ASN A 191 -0.01 5.83 -1.07
CA ASN A 191 0.03 4.47 -0.57
C ASN A 191 -1.33 4.00 -0.01
N ALA A 192 -2.04 4.87 0.72
CA ALA A 192 -3.37 4.55 1.25
C ALA A 192 -4.37 4.30 0.12
N LEU A 193 -4.37 5.14 -0.92
CA LEU A 193 -5.21 4.95 -2.12
C LEU A 193 -4.94 3.59 -2.79
N ALA A 194 -3.68 3.21 -2.96
CA ALA A 194 -3.33 1.92 -3.53
C ALA A 194 -3.87 0.73 -2.69
N LEU A 195 -3.81 0.84 -1.37
CA LEU A 195 -4.33 -0.19 -0.45
C LEU A 195 -5.87 -0.24 -0.45
N VAL A 196 -6.52 0.92 -0.50
CA VAL A 196 -7.98 1.05 -0.66
C VAL A 196 -8.43 0.40 -1.98
N ASN A 197 -7.75 0.71 -3.09
CA ASN A 197 -8.07 0.16 -4.40
C ASN A 197 -7.95 -1.37 -4.42
N ARG A 198 -6.89 -1.91 -3.78
CA ARG A 198 -6.69 -3.35 -3.65
C ARG A 198 -7.77 -4.01 -2.79
N PHE A 199 -8.19 -3.35 -1.71
CA PHE A 199 -9.29 -3.84 -0.89
C PHE A 199 -10.60 -3.87 -1.70
N ALA A 200 -10.93 -2.78 -2.40
CA ALA A 200 -12.08 -2.68 -3.29
C ALA A 200 -12.09 -3.79 -4.35
N SER A 201 -10.97 -4.00 -5.04
CA SER A 201 -10.90 -4.97 -6.14
C SER A 201 -11.11 -6.41 -5.68
N LYS A 202 -10.65 -6.77 -4.48
CA LYS A 202 -10.76 -8.13 -3.94
C LYS A 202 -12.11 -8.47 -3.34
N HIS A 203 -12.84 -7.46 -2.89
CA HIS A 203 -14.12 -7.64 -2.19
C HIS A 203 -15.31 -7.16 -3.02
N ARG A 204 -15.08 -6.73 -4.28
CA ARG A 204 -16.15 -6.46 -5.23
C ARG A 204 -16.98 -7.74 -5.42
N PRO A 205 -18.30 -7.71 -5.20
CA PRO A 205 -19.14 -8.88 -5.40
C PRO A 205 -19.06 -9.37 -6.86
N ASN A 206 -18.74 -10.65 -7.07
CA ASN A 206 -18.82 -11.29 -8.37
C ASN A 206 -20.29 -11.63 -8.69
N SER A 207 -21.06 -10.61 -9.07
CA SER A 207 -22.33 -10.69 -9.84
C SER A 207 -23.11 -9.40 -9.62
N MET A 208 -23.17 -8.53 -10.64
CA MET A 208 -24.31 -7.63 -10.81
C MET A 208 -25.43 -8.45 -11.45
N PRO A 209 -26.61 -8.63 -10.82
CA PRO A 209 -27.85 -8.56 -11.57
C PRO A 209 -28.03 -7.10 -11.98
N ALA A 210 -28.35 -6.90 -13.26
CA ALA A 210 -28.62 -5.60 -13.82
C ALA A 210 -29.84 -4.93 -13.16
N HIS A 211 -29.78 -3.60 -13.06
CA HIS A 211 -30.88 -2.68 -12.78
C HIS A 211 -31.59 -2.79 -11.42
N HIS A 212 -31.16 -1.92 -10.51
CA HIS A 212 -32.13 -1.13 -9.77
C HIS A 212 -31.65 0.33 -9.75
N GLU A 213 -32.04 1.07 -10.79
CA GLU A 213 -32.23 2.52 -10.63
C GLU A 213 -33.29 2.72 -9.56
N ARG A 214 -33.00 3.55 -8.55
CA ARG A 214 -34.02 4.24 -7.77
C ARG A 214 -33.40 5.31 -6.87
N PRO A 215 -34.21 6.30 -6.47
CA PRO A 215 -34.71 7.43 -7.24
C PRO A 215 -33.88 8.71 -6.99
#